data_AF-A0A844ECJ3-F1
#
_entry.id   AF-A0A844ECJ3-F1
#
_cell.length_a   1.000
_cell.length_b   1.000
_cell.length_c   1.000
_cell.angle_alpha   90.00
_cell.angle_beta   90.00
_cell.angle_gamma   90.00
#
_symmetry.space_group_name_H-M   'P 1'
#
loop_
_entity.id
_entity.type
_entity.pdbx_description
1 polymer ?
#
loop_
_entity_poly.entity_id
_entity_poly.type
_entity_poly.pdbx_seq_one_letter_code
_entity_poly.pdbx_strand_id
1 'polypeptide(L)'
;MAKNQNNNTVAPATKKTEPEAKKDALATALAQIEKQFGKGAVMKLGDNASMQVDAISTGSLGLDLALGVGGVPRGRIIEVYGPESSGKTTLALHILAEAQKQGGEVAFIDVEHALDPTYAEALGVDINNLLVSQPDTGEQAMEICEALVRSGAIDAIVVDSVAAMVPRAEIEGEMGDSHVGLQARLMSQAMRKLTSVIGKTNTVCVFINQLREKVGVMYGNPEVTTGGRALKYYASVRIDIRRVEGLKDSSGQFIGNHTRAKIVKNKVAPPFREAEFDIMFGEGISKMSELIDVGVKLGIVQKSGAWFNYGDIRLGQGRDNAKQFLKDNPEIANDIEGQIRANADKLYASRRPAGKGAAAKAEEPAKAADAKEPVVKAPARSSESELDIMVED
;
A
#
# COMPACT_ATOMS: atom_id res chain seq x y z
N MET A 1 -17.64 40.27 50.57
CA MET A 1 -18.31 40.09 49.27
C MET A 1 -17.56 40.93 48.23
N ALA A 2 -16.75 40.29 47.38
CA ALA A 2 -16.08 40.95 46.26
C ALA A 2 -16.28 40.08 45.02
N LYS A 3 -17.10 40.54 44.08
CA LYS A 3 -17.34 39.88 42.79
C LYS A 3 -16.21 40.28 41.85
N ASN A 4 -15.34 39.33 41.50
CA ASN A 4 -14.37 39.48 40.43
C ASN A 4 -15.03 38.95 39.14
N GLN A 5 -15.43 39.84 38.23
CA GLN A 5 -15.94 39.48 36.90
C GLN A 5 -14.75 39.49 35.92
N ASN A 6 -14.23 38.31 35.58
CA ASN A 6 -13.33 38.13 34.45
C ASN A 6 -14.14 38.27 33.15
N ASN A 7 -14.01 39.41 32.50
CA ASN A 7 -14.63 39.66 31.21
C ASN A 7 -13.73 39.09 30.10
N ASN A 8 -14.09 37.90 29.63
CA ASN A 8 -13.48 37.19 28.53
C ASN A 8 -13.85 37.90 27.21
N THR A 9 -13.06 38.89 26.79
CA THR A 9 -13.26 39.57 25.50
C THR A 9 -12.60 38.75 24.40
N VAL A 10 -13.38 37.86 23.80
CA VAL A 10 -13.07 37.23 22.53
C VAL A 10 -12.97 38.33 21.48
N ALA A 11 -11.80 38.50 20.86
CA ALA A 11 -11.59 39.45 19.78
C ALA A 11 -12.67 39.24 18.68
N PRO A 12 -13.30 40.30 18.16
CA PRO A 12 -14.37 40.15 17.19
C PRO A 12 -13.82 39.56 15.89
N ALA A 13 -14.48 38.52 15.39
CA ALA A 13 -14.21 37.96 14.07
C ALA A 13 -14.23 39.10 13.03
N THR A 14 -13.14 39.22 12.27
CA THR A 14 -12.91 40.24 11.25
C THR A 14 -14.13 40.39 10.34
N LYS A 15 -14.71 41.60 10.28
CA LYS A 15 -15.78 41.98 9.36
C LYS A 15 -15.41 41.58 7.93
N LYS A 16 -16.35 40.98 7.19
CA LYS A 16 -16.16 40.61 5.78
C LYS A 16 -15.85 41.87 4.95
N THR A 17 -14.57 42.08 4.66
CA THR A 17 -14.07 43.10 3.72
C THR A 17 -14.53 42.83 2.30
N GLU A 18 -14.56 43.88 1.48
CA GLU A 18 -14.83 43.82 0.04
C GLU A 18 -13.85 42.87 -0.67
N PRO A 19 -14.25 42.25 -1.80
CA PRO A 19 -13.48 41.19 -2.46
C PRO A 19 -12.05 41.58 -2.83
N GLU A 20 -11.81 42.84 -3.20
CA GLU A 20 -10.47 43.34 -3.53
C GLU A 20 -9.58 43.50 -2.31
N ALA A 21 -10.08 44.10 -1.23
CA ALA A 21 -9.35 44.23 0.03
C ALA A 21 -8.97 42.86 0.64
N LYS A 22 -9.75 41.81 0.37
CA LYS A 22 -9.40 40.42 0.74
C LYS A 22 -8.25 39.87 -0.09
N LYS A 23 -8.17 40.18 -1.38
CA LYS A 23 -7.07 39.76 -2.25
C LYS A 23 -5.76 40.44 -1.86
N ASP A 24 -5.80 41.72 -1.53
CA ASP A 24 -4.62 42.48 -1.13
C ASP A 24 -4.10 42.04 0.25
N ALA A 25 -5.01 41.82 1.21
CA ALA A 25 -4.66 41.26 2.51
C ALA A 25 -4.07 39.84 2.37
N LEU A 26 -4.63 39.01 1.48
CA LEU A 26 -4.11 37.69 1.18
C LEU A 26 -2.72 37.77 0.53
N ALA A 27 -2.50 38.64 -0.45
CA ALA A 27 -1.21 38.82 -1.11
C ALA A 27 -0.13 39.29 -0.12
N THR A 28 -0.48 40.21 0.78
CA THR A 28 0.40 40.68 1.85
C THR A 28 0.76 39.56 2.82
N ALA A 29 -0.22 38.75 3.24
CA ALA A 29 0.01 37.60 4.09
C ALA A 29 0.90 36.55 3.41
N LEU A 30 0.66 36.25 2.13
CA LEU A 30 1.48 35.34 1.34
C LEU A 30 2.93 35.82 1.24
N ALA A 31 3.14 37.11 0.94
CA ALA A 31 4.48 37.70 0.87
C ALA A 31 5.21 37.69 2.23
N GLN A 32 4.48 37.94 3.33
CA GLN A 32 5.04 37.84 4.68
C GLN A 32 5.44 36.39 5.02
N ILE A 33 4.59 35.42 4.68
CA ILE A 33 4.87 34.00 4.90
C ILE A 33 6.09 33.57 4.07
N GLU A 34 6.17 33.96 2.80
CA GLU A 34 7.31 33.64 1.94
C GLU A 34 8.61 34.29 2.43
N LYS A 35 8.54 35.54 2.94
CA LYS A 35 9.68 36.22 3.53
C LYS A 35 10.17 35.56 4.83
N GLN A 36 9.25 35.08 5.68
CA GLN A 36 9.58 34.46 6.96
C GLN A 36 10.03 33.00 6.83
N PHE A 37 9.43 32.24 5.92
CA PHE A 37 9.57 30.78 5.85
C PHE A 37 10.21 30.29 4.54
N GLY A 38 10.55 31.19 3.63
CA GLY A 38 11.22 30.91 2.37
C GLY A 38 10.27 30.74 1.18
N LYS A 39 10.84 30.76 -0.03
CA LYS A 39 10.11 30.50 -1.27
C LYS A 39 9.42 29.13 -1.22
N GLY A 40 8.15 29.10 -1.61
CA GLY A 40 7.34 27.87 -1.62
C GLY A 40 6.72 27.47 -0.28
N ALA A 41 6.85 28.29 0.78
CA ALA A 41 6.22 28.02 2.07
C ALA A 41 4.68 27.96 1.99
N VAL A 42 4.07 28.80 1.14
CA VAL A 42 2.64 28.74 0.80
C VAL A 42 2.47 29.04 -0.68
N MET A 43 1.72 28.19 -1.38
CA MET A 43 1.48 28.29 -2.82
C MET A 43 0.03 27.92 -3.13
N LYS A 44 -0.50 28.38 -4.27
CA LYS A 44 -1.78 27.84 -4.76
C LYS A 44 -1.55 26.44 -5.34
N LEU A 45 -2.44 25.52 -5.00
CA LEU A 45 -2.32 24.11 -5.39
C LEU A 45 -2.26 23.91 -6.91
N GLY A 46 -2.95 24.75 -7.69
CA GLY A 46 -2.98 24.68 -9.15
C GLY A 46 -1.78 25.31 -9.87
N ASP A 47 -0.95 26.10 -9.17
CA ASP A 47 0.24 26.74 -9.76
C ASP A 47 1.44 25.78 -9.82
N ASN A 48 1.28 24.57 -9.26
CA ASN A 48 2.27 23.50 -9.28
C ASN A 48 1.96 22.52 -10.44
N ALA A 49 2.47 22.82 -11.64
CA ALA A 49 2.34 21.96 -12.82
C ALA A 49 3.01 20.57 -12.64
N SER A 50 3.74 20.36 -11.54
CA SER A 50 4.45 19.13 -11.17
C SER A 50 3.63 18.12 -10.36
N MET A 51 2.30 18.25 -10.23
CA MET A 51 1.49 17.24 -9.53
C MET A 51 1.28 15.92 -10.31
N GLN A 52 2.14 15.57 -11.26
CA GLN A 52 2.36 14.16 -11.57
C GLN A 52 3.20 13.58 -10.44
N VAL A 53 2.61 12.69 -9.67
CA VAL A 53 3.31 12.01 -8.58
C VAL A 53 4.38 11.14 -9.20
N ASP A 54 5.63 11.59 -9.13
CA ASP A 54 6.78 10.80 -9.55
C ASP A 54 6.88 9.51 -8.72
N ALA A 55 7.31 8.42 -9.35
CA ALA A 55 7.25 7.09 -8.78
C ALA A 55 8.43 6.22 -9.22
N ILE A 56 8.85 5.32 -8.34
CA ILE A 56 9.85 4.28 -8.64
C ILE A 56 9.09 2.98 -8.85
N SER A 57 9.37 2.27 -9.95
CA SER A 57 8.74 0.97 -10.23
C SER A 57 8.99 -0.01 -9.09
N THR A 58 8.03 -0.88 -8.81
CA THR A 58 8.22 -1.96 -7.84
C THR A 58 8.93 -3.18 -8.41
N GLY A 59 9.33 -3.16 -9.68
CA GLY A 59 9.82 -4.32 -10.42
C GLY A 59 8.73 -5.34 -10.77
N SER A 60 7.47 -5.06 -10.40
CA SER A 60 6.28 -5.85 -10.74
C SER A 60 5.34 -5.00 -11.57
N LEU A 61 5.10 -5.41 -12.82
CA LEU A 61 4.21 -4.67 -13.72
C LEU A 61 2.79 -4.61 -13.16
N GLY A 62 2.27 -5.74 -12.67
CA GLY A 62 0.93 -5.81 -12.11
C GLY A 62 0.77 -4.89 -10.90
N LEU A 63 1.78 -4.82 -10.04
CA LEU A 63 1.76 -3.98 -8.84
C LEU A 63 1.87 -2.49 -9.18
N ASP A 64 2.71 -2.11 -10.15
CA ASP A 64 2.80 -0.73 -10.65
C ASP A 64 1.45 -0.22 -11.17
N LEU A 65 0.74 -1.05 -11.94
CA LEU A 65 -0.60 -0.74 -12.44
C LEU A 65 -1.63 -0.66 -11.30
N ALA A 66 -1.53 -1.55 -10.31
CA ALA A 66 -2.39 -1.55 -9.14
C ALA A 66 -2.17 -0.30 -8.27
N LEU A 67 -0.93 0.18 -8.16
CA LEU A 67 -0.59 1.42 -7.45
C LEU A 67 -1.14 2.67 -8.14
N GLY A 68 -1.36 2.60 -9.46
CA GLY A 68 -2.06 3.62 -10.24
C GLY A 68 -1.24 4.86 -10.60
N VAL A 69 -0.03 4.97 -10.06
CA VAL A 69 0.96 6.01 -10.41
C VAL A 69 2.22 5.42 -11.08
N GLY A 70 2.18 4.13 -11.44
CA GLY A 70 3.30 3.45 -12.10
C GLY A 70 4.42 2.97 -11.17
N GLY A 71 4.18 2.97 -9.85
CA GLY A 71 5.16 2.51 -8.87
C GLY A 71 4.89 3.07 -7.46
N VAL A 72 5.90 2.99 -6.59
CA VAL A 72 5.86 3.61 -5.26
C VAL A 72 6.17 5.12 -5.36
N PRO A 73 5.34 5.99 -4.77
CA PRO A 73 5.49 7.44 -4.94
C PRO A 73 6.72 8.00 -4.23
N ARG A 74 7.49 8.84 -4.93
CA ARG A 74 8.64 9.57 -4.39
C ARG A 74 8.24 10.55 -3.29
N GLY A 75 9.17 10.76 -2.36
CA GLY A 75 8.98 11.63 -1.20
C GLY A 75 7.95 11.12 -0.19
N ARG A 76 7.70 9.80 -0.16
CA ARG A 76 6.69 9.18 0.71
C ARG A 76 7.23 7.97 1.45
N ILE A 77 6.54 7.68 2.57
CA ILE A 77 6.72 6.46 3.34
C ILE A 77 5.83 5.37 2.77
N ILE A 78 6.40 4.19 2.55
CA ILE A 78 5.74 2.97 2.08
C ILE A 78 5.90 1.91 3.17
N GLU A 79 4.84 1.18 3.51
CA GLU A 79 4.92 0.03 4.40
C GLU A 79 4.62 -1.24 3.62
N VAL A 80 5.56 -2.18 3.59
CA VAL A 80 5.38 -3.53 3.03
C VAL A 80 5.32 -4.49 4.20
N TYR A 81 4.20 -5.18 4.36
CA TYR A 81 4.01 -6.09 5.49
C TYR A 81 3.31 -7.37 5.08
N GLY A 82 3.46 -8.41 5.88
CA GLY A 82 2.89 -9.73 5.59
C GLY A 82 3.53 -10.83 6.43
N PRO A 83 3.13 -12.10 6.20
CA PRO A 83 3.72 -13.26 6.85
C PRO A 83 5.22 -13.40 6.58
N GLU A 84 5.88 -14.30 7.31
CA GLU A 84 7.24 -14.72 6.98
C GLU A 84 7.28 -15.36 5.59
N SER A 85 8.43 -15.24 4.91
CA SER A 85 8.64 -15.81 3.57
C SER A 85 7.61 -15.38 2.50
N SER A 86 6.89 -14.27 2.70
CA SER A 86 5.90 -13.77 1.74
C SER A 86 6.48 -12.91 0.61
N GLY A 87 7.79 -12.67 0.61
CA GLY A 87 8.46 -11.86 -0.43
C GLY A 87 8.65 -10.38 -0.10
N LYS A 88 8.50 -9.96 1.18
CA LYS A 88 8.65 -8.56 1.61
C LYS A 88 10.01 -7.96 1.22
N THR A 89 11.09 -8.60 1.65
CA THR A 89 12.46 -8.17 1.35
C THR A 89 12.77 -8.26 -0.14
N THR A 90 12.28 -9.29 -0.83
CA THR A 90 12.40 -9.40 -2.30
C THR A 90 11.76 -8.22 -3.02
N LEU A 91 10.53 -7.84 -2.66
CA LEU A 91 9.86 -6.67 -3.23
C LEU A 91 10.63 -5.37 -2.93
N ALA A 92 11.15 -5.22 -1.72
CA ALA A 92 11.93 -4.05 -1.34
C ALA A 92 13.25 -3.95 -2.12
N LEU A 93 13.95 -5.07 -2.32
CA LEU A 93 15.17 -5.13 -3.13
C LEU A 93 14.89 -4.81 -4.60
N HIS A 94 13.77 -5.26 -5.17
CA HIS A 94 13.36 -4.84 -6.51
C HIS A 94 13.12 -3.33 -6.61
N ILE A 95 12.50 -2.71 -5.61
CA ILE A 95 12.33 -1.25 -5.59
C ILE A 95 13.71 -0.54 -5.58
N LEU A 96 14.69 -1.06 -4.83
CA LEU A 96 16.04 -0.51 -4.83
C LEU A 96 16.74 -0.71 -6.19
N ALA A 97 16.64 -1.91 -6.78
CA ALA A 97 17.19 -2.20 -8.09
C ALA A 97 16.60 -1.28 -9.18
N GLU A 98 15.28 -1.04 -9.16
CA GLU A 98 14.63 -0.11 -10.09
C GLU A 98 15.05 1.35 -9.86
N ALA A 99 15.29 1.76 -8.61
CA ALA A 99 15.86 3.08 -8.30
C ALA A 99 17.28 3.23 -8.87
N GLN A 100 18.15 2.22 -8.69
CA GLN A 100 19.51 2.21 -9.22
C GLN A 100 19.54 2.20 -10.76
N LYS A 101 18.62 1.47 -11.41
CA LYS A 101 18.48 1.50 -12.89
C LYS A 101 18.16 2.90 -13.42
N GLN A 102 17.52 3.75 -12.62
CA GLN A 102 17.27 5.15 -12.94
C GLN A 102 18.45 6.08 -12.61
N GLY A 103 19.60 5.52 -12.19
CA GLY A 103 20.79 6.26 -11.76
C GLY A 103 20.68 6.83 -10.34
N GLY A 104 19.74 6.35 -9.53
CA GLY A 104 19.53 6.83 -8.17
C GLY A 104 20.38 6.11 -7.13
N GLU A 105 20.65 6.79 -6.01
CA GLU A 105 21.40 6.24 -4.87
C GLU A 105 20.46 5.55 -3.89
N VAL A 106 20.89 4.41 -3.34
CA VAL A 106 20.05 3.57 -2.49
C VAL A 106 20.71 3.16 -1.19
N ALA A 107 19.89 2.97 -0.16
CA ALA A 107 20.34 2.51 1.14
C ALA A 107 19.46 1.41 1.72
N PHE A 108 20.07 0.53 2.51
CA PHE A 108 19.40 -0.56 3.21
C PHE A 108 19.83 -0.55 4.69
N ILE A 109 18.85 -0.37 5.57
CA ILE A 109 19.02 -0.46 7.03
C ILE A 109 18.59 -1.87 7.44
N ASP A 110 19.58 -2.75 7.59
CA ASP A 110 19.43 -4.16 7.93
C ASP A 110 19.47 -4.35 9.45
N VAL A 111 18.31 -4.14 10.07
CA VAL A 111 18.09 -4.35 11.51
C VAL A 111 17.88 -5.85 11.81
N GLU A 112 17.42 -6.64 10.84
CA GLU A 112 17.28 -8.10 10.99
C GLU A 112 18.61 -8.86 10.84
N HIS A 113 19.69 -8.20 10.39
CA HIS A 113 20.98 -8.82 10.08
C HIS A 113 20.85 -10.02 9.12
N ALA A 114 19.94 -9.91 8.15
CA ALA A 114 19.50 -11.02 7.32
C ALA A 114 19.64 -10.76 5.82
N LEU A 115 20.25 -9.63 5.42
CA LEU A 115 20.48 -9.31 4.02
C LEU A 115 21.53 -10.25 3.41
N ASP A 116 21.17 -10.99 2.36
CA ASP A 116 22.09 -11.78 1.54
C ASP A 116 22.53 -10.96 0.31
N PRO A 117 23.82 -10.56 0.23
CA PRO A 117 24.32 -9.80 -0.92
C PRO A 117 24.23 -10.56 -2.25
N THR A 118 24.40 -11.88 -2.23
CA THR A 118 24.35 -12.73 -3.43
C THR A 118 22.94 -12.73 -3.99
N TYR A 119 21.95 -12.87 -3.10
CA TYR A 119 20.55 -12.81 -3.50
C TYR A 119 20.17 -11.41 -3.99
N ALA A 120 20.60 -10.34 -3.30
CA ALA A 120 20.33 -8.98 -3.73
C ALA A 120 20.92 -8.67 -5.13
N GLU A 121 22.14 -9.13 -5.41
CA GLU A 121 22.77 -9.00 -6.74
C GLU A 121 21.96 -9.73 -7.81
N ALA A 122 21.50 -10.94 -7.51
CA ALA A 122 20.66 -11.72 -8.42
C ALA A 122 19.31 -11.04 -8.73
N LEU A 123 18.79 -10.21 -7.83
CA LEU A 123 17.60 -9.38 -8.06
C LEU A 123 17.89 -8.10 -8.87
N GLY A 124 19.15 -7.86 -9.23
CA GLY A 124 19.60 -6.71 -10.02
C GLY A 124 19.98 -5.49 -9.18
N VAL A 125 20.23 -5.65 -7.88
CA VAL A 125 20.77 -4.58 -7.03
C VAL A 125 22.27 -4.49 -7.30
N ASP A 126 22.77 -3.28 -7.58
CA ASP A 126 24.19 -3.02 -7.64
C ASP A 126 24.76 -2.94 -6.22
N ILE A 127 25.37 -4.05 -5.79
CA ILE A 127 25.93 -4.21 -4.44
C ILE A 127 27.07 -3.24 -4.17
N ASN A 128 27.84 -2.86 -5.18
CA ASN A 128 28.98 -1.96 -4.98
C ASN A 128 28.55 -0.54 -4.60
N ASN A 129 27.34 -0.15 -5.04
CA ASN A 129 26.75 1.16 -4.80
C ASN A 129 25.56 1.11 -3.82
N LEU A 130 25.33 -0.05 -3.15
CA LEU A 130 24.31 -0.17 -2.12
C LEU A 130 24.89 0.24 -0.76
N LEU A 131 24.37 1.32 -0.16
CA LEU A 131 24.73 1.69 1.21
C LEU A 131 24.02 0.77 2.20
N VAL A 132 24.77 -0.02 2.96
CA VAL A 132 24.21 -0.91 3.99
C VAL A 132 24.58 -0.42 5.38
N SER A 133 23.61 -0.41 6.29
CA SER A 133 23.83 -0.16 7.71
C SER A 133 23.22 -1.29 8.53
N GLN A 134 24.00 -1.82 9.47
CA GLN A 134 23.58 -2.82 10.44
C GLN A 134 23.63 -2.20 11.85
N PRO A 135 22.56 -1.51 12.28
CA PRO A 135 22.53 -0.80 13.56
C PRO A 135 22.29 -1.75 14.73
N ASP A 136 22.84 -1.40 15.89
CA ASP A 136 22.68 -2.14 17.14
C ASP A 136 21.34 -1.84 17.83
N THR A 137 20.76 -0.66 17.60
CA THR A 137 19.52 -0.21 18.27
C THR A 137 18.51 0.41 17.30
N GLY A 138 17.23 0.38 17.67
CA GLY A 138 16.16 1.03 16.89
C GLY A 138 16.34 2.54 16.78
N GLU A 139 16.83 3.21 17.83
CA GLU A 139 17.17 4.63 17.78
C GLU A 139 18.25 4.92 16.73
N GLN A 140 19.36 4.17 16.77
CA GLN A 140 20.45 4.31 15.82
C GLN A 140 19.99 4.06 14.39
N ALA A 141 19.16 3.03 14.16
CA ALA A 141 18.57 2.74 12.86
C ALA A 141 17.81 3.95 12.28
N MET A 142 17.00 4.61 13.12
CA MET A 142 16.22 5.77 12.71
C MET A 142 17.05 7.04 12.56
N GLU A 143 18.10 7.23 13.36
CA GLU A 143 19.03 8.35 13.22
C GLU A 143 19.86 8.24 11.93
N ILE A 144 20.35 7.04 11.59
CA ILE A 144 21.05 6.78 10.31
C ILE A 144 20.10 7.01 9.14
N CYS A 145 18.88 6.46 9.20
CA CYS A 145 17.86 6.69 8.17
C CYS A 145 17.56 8.21 8.01
N GLU A 146 17.40 8.94 9.11
CA GLU A 146 17.17 10.39 9.08
C GLU A 146 18.34 11.15 8.44
N ALA A 147 19.58 10.82 8.82
CA ALA A 147 20.78 11.47 8.29
C ALA A 147 20.93 11.23 6.78
N LEU A 148 20.75 9.99 6.33
CA LEU A 148 20.81 9.59 4.93
C LEU A 148 19.73 10.30 4.10
N VAL A 149 18.47 10.29 4.54
CA VAL A 149 17.39 10.99 3.84
C VAL A 149 17.65 12.51 3.82
N ARG A 150 18.09 13.10 4.94
CA ARG A 150 18.36 14.53 5.07
C ARG A 150 19.48 15.03 4.15
N SER A 151 20.43 14.16 3.79
CA SER A 151 21.48 14.51 2.84
C SER A 151 20.93 14.94 1.48
N GLY A 152 19.72 14.49 1.12
CA GLY A 152 19.14 14.69 -0.21
C GLY A 152 19.79 13.87 -1.31
N ALA A 153 20.77 13.01 -0.98
CA ALA A 153 21.46 12.17 -1.95
C ALA A 153 20.74 10.85 -2.22
N ILE A 154 19.90 10.35 -1.29
CA ILE A 154 19.26 9.03 -1.41
C ILE A 154 17.91 9.11 -2.10
N ASP A 155 17.72 8.31 -3.15
CA ASP A 155 16.48 8.17 -3.91
C ASP A 155 15.53 7.16 -3.28
N ALA A 156 16.05 6.04 -2.78
CA ALA A 156 15.26 5.02 -2.09
C ALA A 156 16.01 4.42 -0.90
N ILE A 157 15.33 4.25 0.22
CA ILE A 157 15.86 3.63 1.43
C ILE A 157 14.90 2.57 1.95
N VAL A 158 15.42 1.41 2.32
CA VAL A 158 14.67 0.31 2.95
C VAL A 158 15.08 0.19 4.42
N VAL A 159 14.12 -0.05 5.30
CA VAL A 159 14.33 -0.43 6.69
C VAL A 159 13.75 -1.84 6.91
N ASP A 160 14.62 -2.83 7.13
CA ASP A 160 14.26 -4.23 7.34
C ASP A 160 14.70 -4.71 8.73
N SER A 161 13.82 -4.87 9.71
CA SER A 161 12.39 -4.55 9.71
C SER A 161 11.98 -3.80 10.96
N VAL A 162 10.78 -3.23 10.93
CA VAL A 162 10.20 -2.54 12.10
C VAL A 162 10.09 -3.45 13.32
N ALA A 163 9.87 -4.74 13.13
CA ALA A 163 9.76 -5.69 14.23
C ALA A 163 11.08 -5.85 14.98
N ALA A 164 12.22 -5.76 14.27
CA ALA A 164 13.55 -5.90 14.82
C ALA A 164 14.13 -4.60 15.41
N MET A 165 13.44 -3.46 15.26
CA MET A 165 13.87 -2.21 15.88
C MET A 165 13.64 -2.24 17.40
N VAL A 166 14.58 -2.85 18.12
CA VAL A 166 14.59 -2.94 19.58
C VAL A 166 15.17 -1.65 20.16
N PRO A 167 14.45 -0.93 21.02
CA PRO A 167 14.98 0.28 21.66
C PRO A 167 16.17 -0.03 22.57
N ARG A 168 17.11 0.91 22.69
CA ARG A 168 18.32 0.73 23.53
C ARG A 168 18.03 0.26 24.96
N ALA A 169 17.02 0.85 25.59
CA ALA A 169 16.67 0.49 26.97
C ALA A 169 16.15 -0.95 27.12
N GLU A 170 15.64 -1.57 26.05
CA GLU A 170 15.22 -2.98 26.04
C GLU A 170 16.42 -3.91 25.78
N ILE A 171 17.42 -3.47 25.01
CA ILE A 171 18.67 -4.22 24.79
C ILE A 171 19.55 -4.23 26.05
N GLU A 172 19.63 -3.10 26.75
CA GLU A 172 20.39 -2.96 28.00
C GLU A 172 19.67 -3.57 29.22
N GLY A 173 18.37 -3.85 29.10
CA GLY A 173 17.55 -4.45 30.15
C GLY A 173 17.73 -5.97 30.26
N GLU A 174 17.17 -6.56 31.31
CA GLU A 174 17.18 -8.02 31.50
C GLU A 174 16.00 -8.70 30.81
N MET A 175 16.17 -9.97 30.43
CA MET A 175 15.07 -10.76 29.87
C MET A 175 13.94 -10.89 30.90
N GLY A 176 12.77 -10.33 30.56
CA GLY A 176 11.60 -10.30 31.45
C GLY A 176 11.26 -8.91 31.96
N ASP A 177 12.13 -7.91 31.72
CA ASP A 177 11.82 -6.52 32.02
C ASP A 177 10.65 -6.01 31.17
N SER A 178 9.80 -5.20 31.81
CA SER A 178 8.58 -4.68 31.18
C SER A 178 8.82 -3.34 30.51
N HIS A 179 9.01 -3.36 29.19
CA HIS A 179 9.18 -2.15 28.37
C HIS A 179 7.92 -1.84 27.54
N VAL A 180 6.82 -1.55 28.23
CA VAL A 180 5.51 -1.37 27.58
C VAL A 180 5.52 -0.21 26.58
N GLY A 181 5.37 -0.55 25.29
CA GLY A 181 5.11 0.41 24.21
C GLY A 181 6.31 1.28 23.82
N LEU A 182 7.53 0.92 24.23
CA LEU A 182 8.73 1.70 23.95
C LEU A 182 8.99 1.82 22.43
N GLN A 183 8.92 0.70 21.71
CA GLN A 183 9.03 0.67 20.25
C GLN A 183 7.97 1.54 19.55
N ALA A 184 6.72 1.55 20.04
CA ALA A 184 5.65 2.37 19.47
C ALA A 184 5.90 3.88 19.65
N ARG A 185 6.51 4.27 20.78
CA ARG A 185 6.91 5.66 21.05
C ARG A 185 8.08 6.08 20.17
N LEU A 186 9.09 5.24 20.03
CA LEU A 186 10.21 5.42 19.11
C LEU A 186 9.71 5.66 17.69
N MET A 187 8.86 4.76 17.17
CA MET A 187 8.27 4.91 15.84
C MET A 187 7.46 6.19 15.68
N SER A 188 6.68 6.57 16.69
CA SER A 188 5.90 7.82 16.65
C SER A 188 6.78 9.06 16.54
N GLN A 189 7.93 9.07 17.23
CA GLN A 189 8.90 10.16 17.17
C GLN A 189 9.65 10.15 15.83
N ALA A 190 10.14 9.00 15.40
CA ALA A 190 10.86 8.82 14.14
C ALA A 190 10.00 9.27 12.95
N MET A 191 8.75 8.80 12.86
CA MET A 191 7.85 9.19 11.77
C MET A 191 7.57 10.70 11.73
N ARG A 192 7.47 11.36 12.90
CA ARG A 192 7.26 12.81 12.97
C ARG A 192 8.45 13.59 12.41
N LYS A 193 9.68 13.12 12.66
CA LYS A 193 10.90 13.74 12.12
C LYS A 193 11.08 13.44 10.63
N LEU A 194 10.96 12.17 10.24
CA LEU A 194 11.24 11.69 8.90
C LEU A 194 10.27 12.23 7.84
N THR A 195 8.97 12.29 8.14
CA THR A 195 7.95 12.61 7.12
C THR A 195 8.21 13.94 6.39
N SER A 196 8.62 14.97 7.13
CA SER A 196 8.92 16.29 6.56
C SER A 196 10.19 16.27 5.69
N VAL A 197 11.20 15.51 6.12
CA VAL A 197 12.48 15.41 5.40
C VAL A 197 12.30 14.61 4.11
N ILE A 198 11.68 13.43 4.20
CA ILE A 198 11.35 12.57 3.06
C ILE A 198 10.60 13.35 1.98
N GLY A 199 9.59 14.14 2.36
CA GLY A 199 8.83 14.95 1.40
C GLY A 199 9.62 16.07 0.72
N LYS A 200 10.71 16.56 1.34
CA LYS A 200 11.58 17.61 0.76
C LYS A 200 12.68 17.05 -0.13
N THR A 201 13.15 15.84 0.17
CA THR A 201 14.24 15.20 -0.58
C THR A 201 13.76 14.25 -1.67
N ASN A 202 12.44 14.07 -1.79
CA ASN A 202 11.81 13.14 -2.74
C ASN A 202 12.27 11.68 -2.59
N THR A 203 12.87 11.32 -1.45
CA THR A 203 13.30 9.94 -1.15
C THR A 203 12.09 9.03 -0.94
N VAL A 204 12.09 7.83 -1.54
CA VAL A 204 11.15 6.76 -1.19
C VAL A 204 11.68 6.05 0.06
N CYS A 205 10.87 5.98 1.12
CA CYS A 205 11.26 5.31 2.35
C CYS A 205 10.36 4.09 2.59
N VAL A 206 10.91 2.88 2.39
CA VAL A 206 10.20 1.61 2.52
C VAL A 206 10.48 1.01 3.90
N PHE A 207 9.44 0.78 4.67
CA PHE A 207 9.51 0.00 5.91
C PHE A 207 8.97 -1.39 5.67
N ILE A 208 9.79 -2.40 5.95
CA ILE A 208 9.33 -3.79 6.03
C ILE A 208 8.79 -4.02 7.43
N ASN A 209 7.66 -4.72 7.51
CA ASN A 209 7.02 -5.03 8.78
C ASN A 209 6.48 -6.45 8.80
N GLN A 210 6.38 -7.02 10.00
CA GLN A 210 5.87 -8.34 10.23
C GLN A 210 4.44 -8.29 10.78
N LEU A 211 3.69 -9.36 10.56
CA LEU A 211 2.40 -9.56 11.21
C LEU A 211 2.60 -10.16 12.61
N ARG A 212 1.73 -9.74 13.53
CA ARG A 212 1.52 -10.32 14.86
C ARG A 212 0.02 -10.46 15.08
N GLU A 213 -0.37 -11.30 16.02
CA GLU A 213 -1.78 -11.44 16.40
C GLU A 213 -2.06 -10.65 17.68
N LYS A 214 -3.16 -9.90 17.68
CA LYS A 214 -3.64 -9.24 18.88
C LYS A 214 -4.45 -10.23 19.72
N VAL A 215 -3.89 -10.62 20.87
CA VAL A 215 -4.57 -11.48 21.85
C VAL A 215 -5.89 -10.84 22.31
N GLY A 216 -6.94 -11.65 22.41
CA GLY A 216 -8.25 -11.24 22.92
C GLY A 216 -9.22 -10.67 21.87
N VAL A 217 -8.91 -10.74 20.58
CA VAL A 217 -9.85 -10.39 19.51
C VAL A 217 -10.69 -11.63 19.16
N MET A 218 -11.96 -11.65 19.57
CA MET A 218 -12.91 -12.74 19.28
C MET A 218 -13.67 -12.57 17.96
N TYR A 219 -13.68 -11.36 17.38
CA TYR A 219 -14.39 -11.05 16.14
C TYR A 219 -13.55 -10.12 15.24
N GLY A 220 -13.51 -10.43 13.94
CA GLY A 220 -12.73 -9.69 12.95
C GLY A 220 -11.33 -10.27 12.69
N ASN A 221 -10.48 -9.51 12.00
CA ASN A 221 -9.08 -9.92 11.73
C ASN A 221 -8.19 -9.57 12.94
N PRO A 222 -7.54 -10.55 13.61
CA PRO A 222 -6.65 -10.31 14.75
C PRO A 222 -5.26 -9.78 14.34
N GLU A 223 -4.92 -9.80 13.05
CA GLU A 223 -3.60 -9.42 12.55
C GLU A 223 -3.31 -7.91 12.72
N VAL A 224 -2.14 -7.62 13.27
CA VAL A 224 -1.60 -6.28 13.47
C VAL A 224 -0.13 -6.23 13.05
N THR A 225 0.37 -5.02 12.78
CA THR A 225 1.80 -4.79 12.49
C THR A 225 2.50 -4.25 13.72
N THR A 226 3.81 -4.48 13.84
CA THR A 226 4.62 -4.02 14.99
C THR A 226 4.92 -2.51 14.89
N GLY A 227 5.51 -1.93 15.94
CA GLY A 227 5.83 -0.50 15.98
C GLY A 227 4.64 0.44 16.25
N GLY A 228 3.52 -0.11 16.73
CA GLY A 228 2.32 0.67 17.08
C GLY A 228 1.53 1.15 15.86
N ARG A 229 0.86 2.31 15.98
CA ARG A 229 -0.03 2.83 14.91
C ARG A 229 0.59 3.91 14.05
N ALA A 230 1.75 4.46 14.43
CA ALA A 230 2.34 5.62 13.77
C ALA A 230 2.57 5.35 12.28
N LEU A 231 3.32 4.31 11.94
CA LEU A 231 3.63 3.96 10.56
C LEU A 231 2.37 3.81 9.70
N LYS A 232 1.30 3.19 10.25
CA LYS A 232 0.02 3.05 9.55
C LYS A 232 -0.59 4.38 9.11
N TYR A 233 -0.40 5.47 9.88
CA TYR A 233 -0.93 6.80 9.56
C TYR A 233 -0.02 7.57 8.61
N TYR A 234 1.29 7.51 8.84
CA TYR A 234 2.28 8.25 8.06
C TYR A 234 2.50 7.64 6.67
N ALA A 235 2.50 6.31 6.54
CA ALA A 235 2.59 5.61 5.27
C ALA A 235 1.56 6.14 4.26
N SER A 236 2.02 6.49 3.07
CA SER A 236 1.15 6.88 1.95
C SER A 236 0.61 5.67 1.21
N VAL A 237 1.42 4.62 1.13
CA VAL A 237 1.04 3.33 0.57
C VAL A 237 1.32 2.26 1.60
N ARG A 238 0.40 1.31 1.76
CA ARG A 238 0.60 0.10 2.55
C ARG A 238 0.26 -1.12 1.70
N ILE A 239 1.19 -2.06 1.61
CA ILE A 239 1.10 -3.26 0.79
C ILE A 239 1.10 -4.47 1.71
N ASP A 240 0.02 -5.26 1.67
CA ASP A 240 -0.10 -6.56 2.32
C ASP A 240 0.31 -7.64 1.31
N ILE A 241 1.48 -8.24 1.52
CA ILE A 241 2.06 -9.24 0.62
C ILE A 241 1.98 -10.63 1.23
N ARG A 242 1.40 -11.58 0.50
CA ARG A 242 1.16 -12.96 0.95
C ARG A 242 1.50 -13.97 -0.12
N ARG A 243 2.14 -15.07 0.30
CA ARG A 243 2.24 -16.28 -0.51
C ARG A 243 0.84 -16.89 -0.65
N VAL A 244 0.42 -17.13 -1.90
CA VAL A 244 -0.83 -17.82 -2.22
C VAL A 244 -0.55 -19.32 -2.35
N GLU A 245 0.40 -19.68 -3.20
CA GLU A 245 0.78 -21.08 -3.44
C GLU A 245 2.27 -21.19 -3.81
N GLY A 246 2.82 -22.40 -3.67
CA GLY A 246 4.19 -22.69 -4.10
C GLY A 246 4.21 -23.17 -5.55
N LEU A 247 5.17 -22.69 -6.32
CA LEU A 247 5.39 -23.07 -7.72
C LEU A 247 6.34 -24.26 -7.77
N LYS A 248 5.99 -25.27 -8.58
CA LYS A 248 6.79 -26.46 -8.81
C LYS A 248 7.11 -26.63 -10.28
N ASP A 249 8.28 -27.16 -10.57
CA ASP A 249 8.66 -27.58 -11.91
C ASP A 249 8.07 -28.96 -12.28
N SER A 250 8.41 -29.47 -13.46
CA SER A 250 7.99 -30.80 -13.91
C SER A 250 8.57 -31.95 -13.08
N SER A 251 9.65 -31.73 -12.34
CA SER A 251 10.24 -32.73 -11.43
C SER A 251 9.56 -32.76 -10.05
N GLY A 252 8.71 -31.77 -9.76
CA GLY A 252 8.04 -31.58 -8.48
C GLY A 252 8.85 -30.78 -7.46
N GLN A 253 10.01 -30.25 -7.85
CA GLN A 253 10.85 -29.37 -7.04
C GLN A 253 10.20 -27.99 -6.93
N PHE A 254 10.22 -27.40 -5.73
CA PHE A 254 9.77 -26.02 -5.54
C PHE A 254 10.76 -25.04 -6.18
N ILE A 255 10.26 -24.21 -7.09
CA ILE A 255 11.04 -23.23 -7.86
C ILE A 255 10.67 -21.78 -7.54
N GLY A 256 9.62 -21.55 -6.77
CA GLY A 256 9.18 -20.21 -6.41
C GLY A 256 7.84 -20.20 -5.68
N ASN A 257 7.27 -19.00 -5.56
CA ASN A 257 6.00 -18.76 -4.89
C ASN A 257 5.12 -17.87 -5.76
N HIS A 258 3.87 -18.26 -5.96
CA HIS A 258 2.84 -17.35 -6.44
C HIS A 258 2.41 -16.44 -5.29
N THR A 259 2.50 -15.13 -5.51
CA THR A 259 2.39 -14.11 -4.47
C THR A 259 1.32 -13.09 -4.82
N ARG A 260 0.51 -12.72 -3.83
CA ARG A 260 -0.50 -11.65 -3.95
C ARG A 260 -0.07 -10.45 -3.12
N ALA A 261 -0.06 -9.29 -3.73
CA ALA A 261 0.17 -8.00 -3.09
C ALA A 261 -1.11 -7.15 -3.12
N LYS A 262 -1.69 -6.86 -1.96
CA LYS A 262 -2.90 -6.04 -1.82
C LYS A 262 -2.56 -4.67 -1.27
N ILE A 263 -3.02 -3.62 -1.96
CA ILE A 263 -2.78 -2.24 -1.54
C ILE A 263 -3.88 -1.84 -0.54
N VAL A 264 -3.62 -2.03 0.76
CA VAL A 264 -4.59 -1.76 1.82
C VAL A 264 -4.72 -0.28 2.16
N LYS A 265 -3.76 0.54 1.72
CA LYS A 265 -3.81 2.00 1.83
C LYS A 265 -3.10 2.60 0.62
N ASN A 266 -3.71 3.60 0.01
CA ASN A 266 -3.13 4.39 -1.07
C ASN A 266 -3.62 5.84 -0.95
N LYS A 267 -2.69 6.79 -0.82
CA LYS A 267 -2.98 8.24 -0.77
C LYS A 267 -2.81 8.94 -2.12
N VAL A 268 -2.30 8.25 -3.14
CA VAL A 268 -1.97 8.83 -4.45
C VAL A 268 -2.86 8.31 -5.58
N ALA A 269 -3.47 7.14 -5.39
CA ALA A 269 -4.49 6.58 -6.29
C ALA A 269 -5.54 5.79 -5.48
N PRO A 270 -6.60 5.23 -6.12
CA PRO A 270 -7.59 4.41 -5.44
C PRO A 270 -6.97 3.21 -4.70
N PRO A 271 -7.30 2.97 -3.41
CA PRO A 271 -6.83 1.81 -2.65
C PRO A 271 -7.58 0.52 -3.02
N PHE A 272 -7.17 -0.60 -2.40
CA PHE A 272 -7.79 -1.93 -2.47
C PHE A 272 -7.74 -2.62 -3.83
N ARG A 273 -6.87 -2.13 -4.72
CA ARG A 273 -6.38 -2.91 -5.85
C ARG A 273 -5.38 -3.95 -5.36
N GLU A 274 -5.24 -5.02 -6.12
CA GLU A 274 -4.32 -6.10 -5.86
C GLU A 274 -3.60 -6.50 -7.15
N ALA A 275 -2.41 -7.06 -6.97
CA ALA A 275 -1.60 -7.64 -8.03
C ALA A 275 -1.18 -9.04 -7.60
N GLU A 276 -1.04 -9.92 -8.58
CA GLU A 276 -0.55 -11.28 -8.40
C GLU A 276 0.64 -11.48 -9.34
N PHE A 277 1.71 -12.04 -8.81
CA PHE A 277 2.96 -12.25 -9.54
C PHE A 277 3.73 -13.42 -8.94
N ASP A 278 4.63 -13.99 -9.73
CA ASP A 278 5.49 -15.10 -9.30
C ASP A 278 6.80 -14.53 -8.77
N ILE A 279 7.24 -15.04 -7.62
CA ILE A 279 8.59 -14.84 -7.09
C ILE A 279 9.35 -16.15 -7.30
N MET A 280 10.30 -16.15 -8.23
CA MET A 280 11.17 -17.27 -8.55
C MET A 280 12.39 -17.26 -7.63
N PHE A 281 12.77 -18.42 -7.08
CA PHE A 281 13.95 -18.49 -6.21
C PHE A 281 15.22 -18.19 -7.01
N GLY A 282 16.05 -17.27 -6.49
CA GLY A 282 17.29 -16.82 -7.14
C GLY A 282 17.10 -15.85 -8.32
N GLU A 283 15.88 -15.62 -8.82
CA GLU A 283 15.61 -14.65 -9.91
C GLU A 283 14.72 -13.48 -9.46
N GLY A 284 13.88 -13.66 -8.43
CA GLY A 284 12.95 -12.64 -7.95
C GLY A 284 11.62 -12.60 -8.70
N ILE A 285 11.04 -11.41 -8.79
CA ILE A 285 9.74 -11.17 -9.43
C ILE A 285 9.85 -11.43 -10.94
N SER A 286 9.06 -12.38 -11.43
CA SER A 286 9.03 -12.74 -12.86
C SER A 286 8.15 -11.78 -13.65
N LYS A 287 8.77 -10.72 -14.21
CA LYS A 287 8.10 -9.79 -15.13
C LYS A 287 7.47 -10.51 -16.34
N MET A 288 8.14 -11.54 -16.86
CA MET A 288 7.64 -12.32 -18.01
C MET A 288 6.37 -13.09 -17.66
N SER A 289 6.26 -13.63 -16.44
CA SER A 289 5.01 -14.23 -15.94
C SER A 289 3.88 -13.20 -15.94
N GLU A 290 4.16 -11.99 -15.46
CA GLU A 290 3.16 -10.92 -15.35
C GLU A 290 2.69 -10.42 -16.72
N LEU A 291 3.58 -10.28 -17.70
CA LEU A 291 3.20 -9.88 -19.07
C LEU A 291 2.18 -10.85 -19.67
N ILE A 292 2.37 -12.15 -19.46
CA ILE A 292 1.44 -13.17 -19.92
C ILE A 292 0.12 -13.05 -19.16
N ASP A 293 0.16 -13.03 -17.83
CA ASP A 293 -1.07 -13.05 -17.02
C ASP A 293 -1.93 -11.79 -17.18
N VAL A 294 -1.30 -10.62 -17.16
CA VAL A 294 -1.98 -9.34 -17.36
C VAL A 294 -2.41 -9.20 -18.82
N GLY A 295 -1.58 -9.66 -19.77
CA GLY A 295 -1.92 -9.70 -21.19
C GLY A 295 -3.16 -10.56 -21.46
N VAL A 296 -3.28 -11.72 -20.82
CA VAL A 296 -4.48 -12.57 -20.90
C VAL A 296 -5.69 -11.89 -20.28
N LYS A 297 -5.55 -11.28 -19.10
CA LYS A 297 -6.64 -10.54 -18.44
C LYS A 297 -7.16 -9.38 -19.30
N LEU A 298 -6.29 -8.75 -20.10
CA LEU A 298 -6.64 -7.66 -21.01
C LEU A 298 -7.07 -8.11 -22.41
N GLY A 299 -6.98 -9.40 -22.72
CA GLY A 299 -7.25 -9.94 -24.06
C GLY A 299 -6.18 -9.60 -25.11
N ILE A 300 -5.02 -9.10 -24.68
CA ILE A 300 -3.85 -8.83 -25.55
C ILE A 300 -3.18 -10.16 -25.92
N VAL A 301 -3.04 -11.05 -24.93
CA VAL A 301 -2.55 -12.42 -25.12
C VAL A 301 -3.76 -13.36 -25.12
N GLN A 302 -3.90 -14.20 -26.14
CA GLN A 302 -4.98 -15.17 -26.23
C GLN A 302 -4.53 -16.52 -25.69
N LYS A 303 -5.36 -17.16 -24.86
CA LYS A 303 -5.12 -18.50 -24.34
C LYS A 303 -6.11 -19.48 -24.98
N SER A 304 -5.60 -20.44 -25.74
CA SER A 304 -6.39 -21.51 -26.38
C SER A 304 -5.95 -22.87 -25.83
N GLY A 305 -6.67 -23.36 -24.81
CA GLY A 305 -6.26 -24.54 -24.05
C GLY A 305 -4.94 -24.30 -23.32
N ALA A 306 -3.90 -25.05 -23.69
CA ALA A 306 -2.54 -24.89 -23.17
C ALA A 306 -1.69 -23.88 -23.95
N TRP A 307 -2.14 -23.39 -25.11
CA TRP A 307 -1.36 -22.50 -25.97
C TRP A 307 -1.59 -21.03 -25.64
N PHE A 308 -0.51 -20.24 -25.66
CA PHE A 308 -0.52 -18.79 -25.58
C PHE A 308 -0.13 -18.18 -26.93
N ASN A 309 -0.92 -17.22 -27.40
CA ASN A 309 -0.72 -16.53 -28.67
C ASN A 309 -0.79 -15.02 -28.47
N TYR A 310 -0.02 -14.29 -29.27
CA TYR A 310 -0.05 -12.84 -29.37
C TYR A 310 -0.31 -12.45 -30.83
N GLY A 311 -1.55 -12.08 -31.13
CA GLY A 311 -2.02 -11.99 -32.52
C GLY A 311 -1.85 -13.34 -33.23
N ASP A 312 -1.10 -13.37 -34.32
CA ASP A 312 -0.78 -14.60 -35.07
C ASP A 312 0.49 -15.30 -34.56
N ILE A 313 1.23 -14.69 -33.61
CA ILE A 313 2.48 -15.23 -33.08
C ILE A 313 2.18 -16.23 -31.97
N ARG A 314 2.71 -17.45 -32.10
CA ARG A 314 2.64 -18.47 -31.05
C ARG A 314 3.73 -18.22 -30.01
N LEU A 315 3.35 -17.81 -28.80
CA LEU A 315 4.29 -17.60 -27.70
C LEU A 315 4.79 -18.93 -27.13
N GLY A 316 3.92 -19.94 -27.07
CA GLY A 316 4.32 -21.28 -26.62
C GLY A 316 3.18 -22.10 -26.02
N GLN A 317 3.44 -23.39 -25.84
CA GLN A 317 2.56 -24.31 -25.13
C GLN A 317 2.95 -24.34 -23.64
N GLY A 318 2.03 -23.93 -22.78
CA GLY A 318 2.28 -23.81 -21.34
C GLY A 318 2.98 -22.50 -20.96
N ARG A 319 2.92 -22.17 -19.66
CA ARG A 319 3.41 -20.90 -19.11
C ARG A 319 4.92 -20.79 -19.23
N ASP A 320 5.67 -21.86 -18.97
CA ASP A 320 7.13 -21.84 -19.00
C ASP A 320 7.71 -21.59 -20.39
N ASN A 321 7.18 -22.26 -21.41
CA ASN A 321 7.61 -22.03 -22.79
C ASN A 321 7.28 -20.61 -23.26
N ALA A 322 6.10 -20.07 -22.90
CA ALA A 322 5.74 -18.71 -23.22
C ALA A 322 6.66 -17.68 -22.53
N LYS A 323 7.06 -17.92 -21.27
CA LYS A 323 8.05 -17.08 -20.58
C LYS A 323 9.39 -17.10 -21.29
N GLN A 324 9.88 -18.28 -21.66
CA GLN A 324 11.16 -18.42 -22.36
C GLN A 324 11.13 -17.67 -23.70
N PHE A 325 10.05 -17.81 -24.47
CA PHE A 325 9.88 -17.07 -25.72
C PHE A 325 9.95 -15.55 -25.52
N LEU A 326 9.30 -15.00 -24.48
CA LEU A 326 9.37 -13.57 -24.18
C LEU A 326 10.76 -13.13 -23.69
N LYS A 327 11.49 -13.99 -22.96
CA LYS A 327 12.89 -13.74 -22.59
C LYS A 327 13.78 -13.67 -23.84
N ASP A 328 13.55 -14.56 -24.82
CA ASP A 328 14.35 -14.65 -26.04
C ASP A 328 13.99 -13.58 -27.10
N ASN A 329 12.81 -12.95 -26.99
CA ASN A 329 12.31 -11.94 -27.93
C ASN A 329 11.87 -10.65 -27.18
N PRO A 330 12.82 -9.83 -26.68
CA PRO A 330 12.52 -8.65 -25.85
C PRO A 330 11.65 -7.60 -26.55
N GLU A 331 11.73 -7.49 -27.88
CA GLU A 331 10.92 -6.58 -28.68
C GLU A 331 9.43 -6.90 -28.59
N ILE A 332 9.07 -8.19 -28.60
CA ILE A 332 7.68 -8.64 -28.43
C ILE A 332 7.23 -8.40 -26.98
N ALA A 333 8.09 -8.69 -26.01
CA ALA A 333 7.81 -8.44 -24.61
C ALA A 333 7.52 -6.95 -24.33
N ASN A 334 8.32 -6.05 -24.92
CA ASN A 334 8.16 -4.61 -24.81
C ASN A 334 6.88 -4.10 -25.49
N ASP A 335 6.51 -4.65 -26.66
CA ASP A 335 5.26 -4.31 -27.33
C ASP A 335 4.04 -4.73 -26.49
N ILE A 336 4.05 -5.96 -25.96
CA ILE A 336 3.01 -6.43 -25.03
C ILE A 336 2.93 -5.53 -23.80
N GLU A 337 4.08 -5.16 -23.20
CA GLU A 337 4.10 -4.25 -22.05
C GLU A 337 3.50 -2.87 -22.40
N GLY A 338 3.87 -2.31 -23.55
CA GLY A 338 3.34 -1.03 -24.03
C GLY A 338 1.82 -1.07 -24.17
N GLN A 339 1.28 -2.13 -24.75
CA GLN A 339 -0.16 -2.32 -24.88
C GLN A 339 -0.85 -2.54 -23.52
N ILE A 340 -0.23 -3.27 -22.60
CA ILE A 340 -0.74 -3.46 -21.24
C ILE A 340 -0.85 -2.10 -20.54
N ARG A 341 0.21 -1.28 -20.56
CA ARG A 341 0.23 0.05 -19.93
C ARG A 341 -0.82 0.98 -20.56
N ALA A 342 -0.95 0.96 -21.89
CA ALA A 342 -1.97 1.75 -22.59
C ALA A 342 -3.42 1.33 -22.27
N ASN A 343 -3.63 0.07 -21.90
CA ASN A 343 -4.95 -0.49 -21.59
C ASN A 343 -5.19 -0.70 -20.08
N ALA A 344 -4.31 -0.20 -19.21
CA ALA A 344 -4.36 -0.43 -17.77
C ALA A 344 -5.69 -0.03 -17.12
N ASP A 345 -6.32 1.03 -17.62
CA ASP A 345 -7.63 1.49 -17.12
C ASP A 345 -8.73 0.42 -17.22
N LYS A 346 -8.65 -0.45 -18.24
CA LYS A 346 -9.62 -1.53 -18.45
C LYS A 346 -9.58 -2.58 -17.34
N LEU A 347 -8.43 -2.78 -16.67
CA LEU A 347 -8.32 -3.71 -15.53
C LEU A 347 -9.22 -3.32 -14.36
N TYR A 348 -9.54 -2.03 -14.23
CA TYR A 348 -10.26 -1.49 -13.07
C TYR A 348 -11.60 -0.82 -13.43
N ALA A 349 -11.91 -0.69 -14.73
CA ALA A 349 -13.16 -0.08 -15.22
C ALA A 349 -14.43 -0.85 -14.78
N SER A 350 -14.33 -2.16 -14.52
CA SER A 350 -15.44 -3.01 -14.06
C SER A 350 -15.91 -2.72 -12.62
N ARG A 351 -15.25 -1.82 -11.88
CA ARG A 351 -15.60 -1.46 -10.49
C ARG A 351 -16.27 -0.10 -10.32
N ARG A 352 -16.59 0.63 -11.39
CA ARG A 352 -17.50 1.81 -11.27
C ARG A 352 -18.92 1.28 -11.09
N PRO A 353 -19.61 1.49 -9.95
CA PRO A 353 -21.05 1.31 -9.94
C PRO A 353 -21.59 2.29 -10.98
N ALA A 354 -22.27 1.76 -11.99
CA ALA A 354 -23.02 2.56 -12.94
C ALA A 354 -23.97 3.44 -12.11
N GLY A 355 -23.70 4.74 -12.05
CA GLY A 355 -24.62 5.70 -11.49
C GLY A 355 -25.94 5.51 -12.22
N LYS A 356 -26.98 5.11 -11.49
CA LYS A 356 -28.36 5.10 -11.98
C LYS A 356 -28.78 6.55 -12.24
N GLY A 357 -28.38 7.07 -13.38
CA GLY A 357 -28.98 8.20 -14.07
C GLY A 357 -29.73 7.66 -15.27
N ALA A 358 -30.88 7.03 -15.02
CA ALA A 358 -31.89 6.79 -16.04
C ALA A 358 -33.23 7.11 -15.41
N ALA A 359 -33.76 8.27 -15.78
CA ALA A 359 -35.05 8.78 -15.39
C ALA A 359 -36.13 7.72 -15.61
N ALA A 360 -36.77 7.28 -14.52
CA ALA A 360 -38.02 6.54 -14.60
C ALA A 360 -39.07 7.47 -15.20
N LYS A 361 -39.67 7.02 -16.29
CA LYS A 361 -40.85 7.64 -16.91
C LYS A 361 -41.95 7.75 -15.85
N ALA A 362 -42.58 8.91 -15.83
CA ALA A 362 -43.74 9.22 -15.01
C ALA A 362 -44.92 8.29 -15.37
N GLU A 363 -45.52 7.69 -14.36
CA GLU A 363 -46.87 7.13 -14.41
C GLU A 363 -47.74 7.93 -13.43
N GLU A 364 -48.88 8.41 -13.91
CA GLU A 364 -49.86 9.22 -13.17
C GLU A 364 -50.54 8.45 -12.03
N PRO A 365 -51.07 9.16 -11.00
CA PRO A 365 -51.61 8.53 -9.81
C PRO A 365 -53.05 8.05 -10.02
N ALA A 366 -53.31 6.77 -9.74
CA ALA A 366 -54.66 6.23 -9.60
C ALA A 366 -55.21 6.48 -8.18
N LYS A 367 -56.49 6.90 -8.14
CA LYS A 367 -57.28 7.33 -6.98
C LYS A 367 -57.57 6.21 -5.95
N ALA A 368 -57.80 6.64 -4.71
CA ALA A 368 -58.21 5.84 -3.56
C ALA A 368 -59.74 5.61 -3.47
N ALA A 369 -60.13 4.42 -2.97
CA ALA A 369 -61.34 4.04 -2.20
C ALA A 369 -61.36 2.48 -2.17
N ASP A 370 -61.73 1.73 -1.14
CA ASP A 370 -62.43 1.96 0.12
C ASP A 370 -62.11 0.79 1.09
N ALA A 371 -62.24 1.04 2.39
CA ALA A 371 -62.03 0.08 3.47
C ALA A 371 -63.28 -0.79 3.76
N LYS A 372 -63.10 -2.07 4.11
CA LYS A 372 -64.03 -2.84 4.97
C LYS A 372 -63.27 -3.81 5.89
N GLU A 373 -63.74 -3.87 7.13
CA GLU A 373 -63.16 -4.41 8.37
C GLU A 373 -62.98 -5.95 8.43
N PRO A 374 -62.13 -6.48 9.34
CA PRO A 374 -62.13 -7.89 9.72
C PRO A 374 -63.00 -8.15 10.95
N VAL A 375 -63.85 -9.18 10.88
CA VAL A 375 -64.67 -9.67 11.99
C VAL A 375 -63.92 -10.73 12.78
N VAL A 376 -63.80 -10.52 14.09
CA VAL A 376 -63.26 -11.46 15.08
C VAL A 376 -64.38 -12.35 15.64
N LYS A 377 -64.11 -13.63 15.83
CA LYS A 377 -64.83 -14.48 16.80
C LYS A 377 -63.86 -15.45 17.49
N ALA A 378 -63.95 -15.51 18.82
CA ALA A 378 -63.34 -16.47 19.74
C ALA A 378 -64.44 -16.96 20.71
N PRO A 379 -64.21 -17.84 21.71
CA PRO A 379 -63.27 -18.99 21.88
C PRO A 379 -64.01 -20.26 22.40
N ALA A 380 -63.31 -21.35 22.72
CA ALA A 380 -63.68 -22.27 23.83
C ALA A 380 -62.46 -23.05 24.38
N ARG A 381 -62.41 -23.20 25.71
CA ARG A 381 -61.42 -23.92 26.53
C ARG A 381 -61.86 -25.36 26.84
N SER A 382 -60.89 -26.24 27.08
CA SER A 382 -60.81 -27.36 28.08
C SER A 382 -60.07 -28.54 27.45
N SER A 383 -59.30 -29.40 28.10
CA SER A 383 -58.75 -29.59 29.45
C SER A 383 -57.84 -30.82 29.32
N GLU A 384 -57.01 -31.05 30.34
CA GLU A 384 -56.37 -32.33 30.68
C GLU A 384 -55.06 -32.72 29.99
N SER A 385 -54.15 -33.02 30.90
CA SER A 385 -52.89 -33.74 30.84
C SER A 385 -53.01 -35.14 30.26
N GLU A 386 -51.97 -35.58 29.55
CA GLU A 386 -51.31 -36.86 29.86
C GLU A 386 -49.92 -36.89 29.24
N LEU A 387 -48.96 -37.34 30.05
CA LEU A 387 -47.62 -37.74 29.62
C LEU A 387 -47.74 -38.97 28.71
N ASP A 388 -46.84 -39.11 27.74
CA ASP A 388 -46.15 -40.39 27.61
C ASP A 388 -44.77 -40.26 26.96
N ILE A 389 -43.82 -40.88 27.63
CA ILE A 389 -42.44 -41.13 27.21
C ILE A 389 -42.46 -42.47 26.49
N MET A 390 -41.87 -42.56 25.29
CA MET A 390 -41.33 -43.83 24.81
C MET A 390 -40.02 -43.60 24.05
N VAL A 391 -39.00 -44.27 24.58
CA VAL A 391 -37.68 -44.57 24.00
C VAL A 391 -37.79 -45.93 23.28
N GLU A 392 -36.78 -46.24 22.45
CA GLU A 392 -36.40 -47.52 21.81
C GLU A 392 -36.76 -47.59 20.31
N ASP A 393 -35.85 -48.02 19.41
CA ASP A 393 -34.60 -48.81 19.56
C ASP A 393 -33.34 -48.13 18.97
#